data_AF-Q10VA5-F1
#
_entry.id   AF-Q10VA5-F1
#
_cell.length_a   1.000
_cell.length_b   1.000
_cell.length_c   1.000
_cell.angle_alpha   90.00
_cell.angle_beta   90.00
_cell.angle_gamma   90.00
#
_symmetry.space_group_name_H-M   'P 1'
#
loop_
_entity.id
_entity.type
_entity.pdbx_description
1 polymer ?
#
loop_
_entity_poly.entity_id
_entity_poly.type
_entity_poly.pdbx_seq_one_letter_code
_entity_poly.pdbx_strand_id
1 'polypeptide(L)'
;MQQKQDTIQQVEINATEAGSLAKVSNSEKTSNQFGDVKNQFLETFSELPAIISGFFGQYKKPILTLVTVVGLIITFKVILAVLESLNDIPLLAPTFELIGIIYSGWFTYRYLIRASNRQELSAEIKAWKEQILGNRPSDS
;
A
#
# COMPACT_ATOMS: atom_id res chain seq x y z
N MET A 1 71.50 21.01 -58.26
CA MET A 1 70.75 21.35 -59.49
C MET A 1 69.89 20.12 -59.82
N GLN A 2 68.56 20.07 -59.93
CA GLN A 2 67.41 21.00 -59.99
C GLN A 2 66.19 20.19 -59.43
N GLN A 3 65.46 20.67 -58.41
CA GLN A 3 64.11 21.26 -58.45
C GLN A 3 62.97 20.49 -59.17
N LYS A 4 62.03 19.94 -58.35
CA LYS A 4 60.57 20.14 -58.28
C LYS A 4 59.77 20.52 -59.57
N GLN A 5 58.71 19.76 -59.88
CA GLN A 5 57.39 20.34 -60.22
C GLN A 5 56.22 19.39 -59.93
N ASP A 6 55.27 19.92 -59.16
CA ASP A 6 53.98 19.33 -58.77
C ASP A 6 53.08 19.05 -59.99
N THR A 7 52.31 17.97 -59.96
CA THR A 7 51.05 17.88 -60.70
C THR A 7 50.01 17.25 -59.77
N ILE A 8 49.09 18.08 -59.31
CA ILE A 8 47.91 17.71 -58.52
C ILE A 8 46.99 16.89 -59.44
N GLN A 9 46.80 15.61 -59.16
CA GLN A 9 45.59 14.90 -59.59
C GLN A 9 44.57 15.04 -58.46
N GLN A 10 43.48 15.75 -58.74
CA GLN A 10 42.37 15.90 -57.80
C GLN A 10 41.76 14.52 -57.54
N VAL A 11 41.81 14.09 -56.28
CA VAL A 11 41.10 12.90 -55.81
C VAL A 11 39.61 13.25 -55.77
N GLU A 12 38.86 12.73 -56.74
CA GLU A 12 37.40 12.73 -56.71
C GLU A 12 36.96 11.83 -55.55
N ILE A 13 36.62 12.46 -54.43
CA ILE A 13 35.96 11.84 -53.29
C ILE A 13 34.54 11.43 -53.70
N ASN A 14 34.40 10.23 -54.27
CA ASN A 14 33.11 9.55 -54.34
C ASN A 14 32.74 9.07 -52.94
N ALA A 15 32.18 9.98 -52.14
CA ALA A 15 31.59 9.66 -50.85
C ALA A 15 30.22 9.01 -51.08
N THR A 16 30.19 7.72 -51.37
CA THR A 16 28.95 6.94 -51.26
C THR A 16 29.27 5.50 -50.89
N GLU A 17 29.54 5.27 -49.60
CA GLU A 17 28.96 4.15 -48.83
C GLU A 17 29.49 4.17 -47.39
N ALA A 18 28.85 4.97 -46.54
CA ALA A 18 28.87 4.79 -45.10
C ALA A 18 27.49 5.18 -44.59
N GLY A 19 26.65 4.21 -44.27
CA GLY A 19 25.26 4.52 -43.94
C GLY A 19 24.40 3.36 -43.46
N SER A 20 24.94 2.39 -42.72
CA SER A 20 24.13 1.46 -41.92
C SER A 20 23.85 2.06 -40.55
N LEU A 21 23.01 3.10 -40.48
CA LEU A 21 22.35 3.48 -39.23
C LEU A 21 20.91 3.80 -39.56
N ALA A 22 20.05 2.85 -39.21
CA ALA A 22 18.62 2.99 -38.97
C ALA A 22 18.00 4.29 -39.50
N LYS A 23 17.58 4.27 -40.78
CA LYS A 23 16.48 5.14 -41.18
C LYS A 23 15.26 4.65 -40.41
N VAL A 24 14.98 5.24 -39.25
CA VAL A 24 13.68 5.19 -38.59
C VAL A 24 12.69 5.94 -39.49
N SER A 25 12.38 5.31 -40.62
CA SER A 25 11.36 5.77 -41.57
C SER A 25 10.02 5.28 -41.06
N ASN A 26 9.57 5.80 -39.91
CA ASN A 26 8.20 5.57 -39.44
C ASN A 26 7.79 6.64 -38.41
N SER A 27 8.03 7.92 -38.69
CA SER A 27 7.59 9.01 -37.81
C SER A 27 6.56 9.97 -38.42
N GLU A 28 6.07 9.73 -39.64
CA GLU A 28 4.91 10.45 -40.20
C GLU A 28 3.58 9.68 -40.03
N LYS A 29 3.62 8.44 -39.52
CA LYS A 29 2.44 7.62 -39.21
C LYS A 29 2.21 7.43 -37.70
N THR A 30 2.87 8.22 -36.86
CA THR A 30 2.80 8.08 -35.39
C THR A 30 1.67 8.90 -34.78
N SER A 31 1.23 9.98 -35.43
CA SER A 31 0.06 10.77 -35.00
C SER A 31 -1.26 10.02 -35.20
N ASN A 32 -1.42 9.33 -36.34
CA ASN A 32 -2.62 8.54 -36.63
C ASN A 32 -2.67 7.26 -35.77
N GLN A 33 -1.52 6.62 -35.50
CA GLN A 33 -1.46 5.42 -34.68
C GLN A 33 -1.63 5.67 -33.18
N PHE A 34 -1.32 6.88 -32.67
CA PHE A 34 -1.66 7.23 -31.28
C PHE A 34 -3.18 7.28 -31.08
N GLY A 35 -3.93 7.71 -32.11
CA GLY A 35 -5.39 7.63 -32.13
C GLY A 35 -5.88 6.19 -32.09
N ASP A 36 -5.30 5.31 -32.90
CA ASP A 36 -5.64 3.89 -32.94
C ASP A 36 -5.32 3.17 -31.62
N VAL A 37 -4.15 3.42 -31.03
CA VAL A 37 -3.75 2.88 -29.71
C VAL A 37 -4.65 3.41 -28.60
N LYS A 38 -5.02 4.70 -28.65
CA LYS A 38 -5.97 5.28 -27.69
C LYS A 38 -7.35 4.65 -27.84
N ASN A 39 -7.83 4.44 -29.06
CA ASN A 39 -9.15 3.84 -29.30
C ASN A 39 -9.18 2.37 -28.86
N GLN A 40 -8.13 1.61 -29.13
CA GLN A 40 -7.96 0.24 -28.66
C GLN A 40 -7.83 0.17 -27.12
N PHE A 41 -7.11 1.13 -26.52
CA PHE A 41 -7.00 1.24 -25.07
C PHE A 41 -8.34 1.61 -24.44
N LEU A 42 -9.10 2.54 -25.03
CA LEU A 42 -10.43 2.92 -24.57
C LEU A 42 -11.42 1.76 -24.65
N GLU A 43 -11.39 0.97 -25.73
CA GLU A 43 -12.24 -0.22 -25.88
C GLU A 43 -11.92 -1.27 -24.81
N THR A 44 -10.64 -1.54 -24.56
CA THR A 44 -10.19 -2.43 -23.47
C THR A 44 -10.59 -1.88 -22.10
N PHE A 45 -10.47 -0.56 -21.90
CA PHE A 45 -10.81 0.11 -20.63
C PHE A 45 -12.32 0.24 -20.41
N SER A 46 -13.15 0.21 -21.47
CA SER A 46 -14.61 0.17 -21.38
C SER A 46 -15.12 -1.19 -20.89
N GLU A 47 -14.41 -2.27 -21.18
CA GLU A 47 -14.75 -3.62 -20.70
C GLU A 47 -14.16 -3.94 -19.32
N LEU A 48 -13.06 -3.30 -18.92
CA LEU A 48 -12.46 -3.44 -17.59
C LEU A 48 -13.43 -3.27 -16.42
N PRO A 49 -14.29 -2.24 -16.35
CA PRO A 49 -15.21 -2.09 -15.23
C PRO A 49 -16.22 -3.25 -15.15
N ALA A 50 -16.64 -3.83 -16.28
CA ALA A 50 -17.52 -4.99 -16.29
C ALA A 50 -16.81 -6.25 -15.77
N ILE A 51 -15.57 -6.48 -16.19
CA ILE A 51 -14.76 -7.63 -15.73
C ILE A 51 -14.41 -7.50 -14.25
N ILE A 52 -13.97 -6.31 -13.81
CA ILE A 52 -13.62 -6.03 -12.42
C ILE A 52 -14.87 -6.12 -11.52
N SER A 53 -16.00 -5.55 -11.95
CA SER A 53 -17.23 -5.65 -11.17
C SER A 53 -17.77 -7.07 -11.07
N GLY A 54 -17.66 -7.88 -12.14
CA GLY A 54 -18.02 -9.30 -12.12
C GLY A 54 -17.14 -10.12 -11.17
N PHE A 55 -15.83 -9.90 -11.22
CA PHE A 55 -14.87 -10.55 -10.32
C PHE A 55 -15.12 -10.16 -8.86
N PHE A 56 -15.16 -8.86 -8.54
CA PHE A 56 -15.45 -8.42 -7.18
C PHE A 56 -16.82 -8.91 -6.74
N GLY A 57 -17.83 -8.91 -7.62
CA GLY A 57 -19.17 -9.44 -7.38
C GLY A 57 -19.20 -10.91 -6.96
N GLN A 58 -18.48 -11.77 -7.68
CA GLN A 58 -18.43 -13.22 -7.43
C GLN A 58 -17.54 -13.58 -6.23
N TYR A 59 -16.46 -12.81 -6.02
CA TYR A 59 -15.44 -13.09 -4.99
C TYR A 59 -15.51 -12.15 -3.79
N LYS A 60 -16.63 -11.42 -3.57
CA LYS A 60 -16.77 -10.45 -2.46
C LYS A 60 -16.33 -11.01 -1.12
N LYS A 61 -16.84 -12.19 -0.75
CA LYS A 61 -16.55 -12.82 0.55
C LYS A 61 -15.07 -13.20 0.70
N PRO A 62 -14.45 -13.99 -0.21
CA PRO A 62 -13.04 -14.35 -0.07
C PRO A 62 -12.09 -13.15 -0.22
N ILE A 63 -12.39 -12.17 -1.10
CA ILE A 63 -11.60 -10.94 -1.22
C ILE A 63 -11.66 -10.16 0.09
N LEU A 64 -12.85 -9.98 0.67
CA LEU A 64 -13.00 -9.28 1.94
C LEU A 64 -12.20 -9.97 3.05
N THR A 65 -12.29 -11.29 3.15
CA THR A 65 -11.49 -12.07 4.12
C THR A 65 -9.99 -11.87 3.89
N LEU A 66 -9.52 -11.95 2.65
CA LEU A 66 -8.10 -11.76 2.33
C LEU A 66 -7.64 -10.34 2.69
N VAL A 67 -8.42 -9.32 2.32
CA VAL A 67 -8.16 -7.92 2.67
C VAL A 67 -8.14 -7.73 4.18
N THR A 68 -9.05 -8.36 4.93
CA THR A 68 -9.04 -8.31 6.39
C THR A 68 -7.79 -8.98 6.97
N VAL A 69 -7.41 -10.17 6.48
CA VAL A 69 -6.21 -10.87 6.96
C VAL A 69 -4.95 -10.05 6.67
N VAL A 70 -4.80 -9.54 5.46
CA VAL A 70 -3.69 -8.65 5.08
C VAL A 70 -3.73 -7.38 5.92
N GLY A 71 -4.91 -6.80 6.12
CA GLY A 71 -5.14 -5.64 6.98
C GLY A 71 -4.67 -5.90 8.41
N LEU A 72 -5.04 -7.03 9.01
CA LEU A 72 -4.59 -7.42 10.35
C LEU A 72 -3.06 -7.55 10.43
N ILE A 73 -2.43 -8.14 9.41
CA ILE A 73 -0.96 -8.26 9.36
C ILE A 73 -0.33 -6.86 9.31
N ILE A 74 -0.83 -5.97 8.44
CA ILE A 74 -0.31 -4.60 8.32
C ILE A 74 -0.53 -3.84 9.63
N THR A 75 -1.73 -3.89 10.21
CA THR A 75 -2.03 -3.27 11.51
C THR A 75 -1.09 -3.77 12.59
N PHE A 76 -0.85 -5.08 12.66
CA PHE A 76 0.08 -5.64 13.64
C PHE A 76 1.51 -5.13 13.42
N LYS A 77 1.99 -5.05 12.17
CA LYS A 77 3.28 -4.45 11.85
C LYS A 77 3.37 -2.97 12.24
N VAL A 78 2.30 -2.20 12.02
CA VAL A 78 2.25 -0.80 12.43
C VAL A 78 2.33 -0.68 13.94
N ILE A 79 1.60 -1.51 14.69
CA ILE A 79 1.68 -1.55 16.15
C ILE A 79 3.11 -1.85 16.61
N LEU A 80 3.77 -2.87 16.02
CA LEU A 80 5.16 -3.20 16.35
C LEU A 80 6.12 -2.04 16.03
N ALA A 81 5.99 -1.42 14.86
CA ALA A 81 6.81 -0.27 14.48
C ALA A 81 6.62 0.93 15.41
N VAL A 82 5.39 1.17 15.88
CA VAL A 82 5.12 2.19 16.89
C VAL A 82 5.80 1.82 18.21
N LEU A 83 5.71 0.56 18.65
CA LEU A 83 6.37 0.12 19.89
C LEU A 83 7.90 0.26 19.81
N GLU A 84 8.50 -0.09 18.68
CA GLU A 84 9.93 0.14 18.40
C GLU A 84 10.26 1.64 18.50
N SER A 85 9.48 2.50 17.83
CA SER A 85 9.69 3.95 17.86
C SER A 85 9.50 4.57 19.26
N LEU A 86 8.56 4.07 20.05
CA LEU A 86 8.36 4.51 21.42
C LEU A 86 9.55 4.14 22.31
N ASN A 87 10.17 2.98 22.07
CA ASN A 87 11.35 2.53 22.80
C ASN A 87 12.62 3.33 22.45
N ASP A 88 12.69 3.91 21.24
CA ASP A 88 13.74 4.85 20.85
C ASP A 88 13.64 6.20 21.59
N ILE A 89 12.50 6.50 22.20
CA ILE A 89 12.31 7.70 23.01
C ILE A 89 12.58 7.35 24.48
N PRO A 90 13.70 7.82 25.06
CA PRO A 90 14.22 7.32 26.34
C PRO A 90 13.34 7.60 27.57
N LEU A 91 12.20 8.30 27.42
CA LEU A 91 11.26 8.62 28.50
C LEU A 91 9.88 7.97 28.33
N LEU A 92 9.47 7.55 27.13
CA LEU A 92 8.10 7.06 26.93
C LEU A 92 7.89 5.67 27.52
N ALA A 93 8.82 4.74 27.28
CA ALA A 93 8.77 3.41 27.88
C ALA A 93 8.69 3.45 29.43
N PRO A 94 9.61 4.13 30.16
CA PRO A 94 9.56 4.17 31.62
C PRO A 94 8.36 4.96 32.18
N THR A 95 7.86 5.97 31.47
CA THR A 95 6.65 6.69 31.90
C THR A 95 5.40 5.83 31.76
N PHE A 96 5.24 5.09 30.66
CA PHE A 96 4.13 4.14 30.51
C PHE A 96 4.20 3.00 31.54
N GLU A 97 5.39 2.52 31.87
CA GLU A 97 5.57 1.53 32.94
C GLU A 97 5.11 2.08 34.29
N LEU A 98 5.56 3.29 34.65
CA LEU A 98 5.16 3.93 35.91
C LEU A 98 3.64 4.19 35.96
N ILE A 99 3.07 4.69 34.87
CA ILE A 99 1.62 4.88 34.73
C ILE A 99 0.90 3.55 34.93
N GLY A 100 1.36 2.48 34.27
CA GLY A 100 0.81 1.13 34.39
C GLY A 100 0.84 0.61 35.82
N ILE A 101 1.95 0.79 36.54
CA ILE A 101 2.08 0.39 37.94
C ILE A 101 1.10 1.17 38.82
N ILE A 102 1.01 2.50 38.66
CA ILE A 102 0.10 3.35 39.43
C ILE A 102 -1.35 2.92 39.21
N TYR A 103 -1.78 2.78 37.95
CA TYR A 103 -3.14 2.39 37.62
C TYR A 103 -3.46 0.96 38.03
N SER A 104 -2.52 0.02 37.88
CA SER A 104 -2.69 -1.37 38.32
C SER A 104 -2.85 -1.46 39.84
N GLY A 105 -2.02 -0.73 40.60
CA GLY A 105 -2.14 -0.64 42.05
C GLY A 105 -3.47 -0.03 42.48
N TRP A 106 -3.85 1.10 41.89
CA TRP A 106 -5.13 1.76 42.16
C TRP A 106 -6.33 0.88 41.82
N PHE A 107 -6.33 0.23 40.65
CA PHE A 107 -7.39 -0.67 40.20
C PHE A 107 -7.52 -1.86 41.14
N THR A 108 -6.40 -2.47 41.51
CA THR A 108 -6.38 -3.61 42.44
C THR A 108 -6.96 -3.21 43.78
N TYR A 109 -6.52 -2.09 44.34
CA TYR A 109 -7.03 -1.57 45.60
C TYR A 109 -8.54 -1.23 45.54
N ARG A 110 -8.97 -0.54 44.48
CA ARG A 110 -10.36 -0.06 44.32
C ARG A 110 -11.33 -1.19 43.98
N TYR A 111 -10.95 -2.19 43.20
CA TYR A 111 -11.90 -3.17 42.66
C TYR A 111 -11.65 -4.60 43.09
N LEU A 112 -10.42 -5.01 43.40
CA LEU A 112 -10.09 -6.43 43.64
C LEU A 112 -10.03 -6.81 45.13
N ILE A 113 -9.65 -5.91 46.04
CA ILE A 113 -9.49 -6.26 47.48
C ILE A 113 -10.83 -6.54 48.17
N ARG A 114 -11.81 -5.64 48.01
CA ARG A 114 -13.11 -5.73 48.71
C ARG A 114 -14.11 -6.59 47.93
N ALA A 115 -14.83 -7.46 48.64
CA ALA A 115 -15.83 -8.35 48.03
C ALA A 115 -16.97 -7.58 47.34
N SER A 116 -17.46 -6.50 47.96
CA SER A 116 -18.46 -5.61 47.36
C SER A 116 -18.01 -5.02 46.04
N ASN A 117 -16.73 -4.60 45.96
CA ASN A 117 -16.20 -3.92 44.79
C ASN A 117 -15.91 -4.91 43.64
N ARG A 118 -15.59 -6.16 43.96
CA ARG A 118 -15.53 -7.25 42.96
C ARG A 118 -16.90 -7.55 42.37
N GLN A 119 -17.94 -7.53 43.20
CA GLN A 119 -19.33 -7.73 42.75
C GLN A 119 -19.78 -6.57 41.85
N GLU A 120 -19.54 -5.33 42.27
CA GLU A 120 -19.76 -4.10 41.47
C GLU A 120 -19.09 -4.21 40.09
N LEU A 121 -17.78 -4.49 40.07
CA LEU A 121 -17.01 -4.65 38.82
C LEU A 121 -17.59 -5.76 37.91
N SER A 122 -17.95 -6.91 38.48
CA SER A 122 -18.51 -8.01 37.70
C SER A 122 -19.87 -7.67 37.09
N ALA A 123 -20.70 -6.91 37.81
CA ALA A 123 -22.01 -6.46 37.34
C ALA A 123 -21.85 -5.44 36.21
N GLU A 124 -20.92 -4.49 36.36
CA GLU A 124 -20.60 -3.50 35.32
C GLU A 124 -20.07 -4.15 34.04
N ILE A 125 -19.13 -5.09 34.15
CA ILE A 125 -18.60 -5.85 33.00
C ILE A 125 -19.73 -6.61 32.29
N LYS A 126 -20.63 -7.24 33.06
CA LYS A 126 -21.78 -7.95 32.50
C LYS A 126 -22.71 -7.01 31.74
N ALA A 127 -23.05 -5.87 32.32
CA ALA A 127 -23.92 -4.86 31.69
C ALA A 127 -23.29 -4.29 30.40
N TRP A 128 -21.98 -4.01 30.42
CA TRP A 128 -21.25 -3.54 29.23
C TRP A 128 -21.21 -4.59 28.12
N LYS A 129 -20.95 -5.86 28.48
CA LYS A 129 -21.00 -6.98 27.54
C LYS A 129 -22.40 -7.13 26.93
N GLU A 130 -23.45 -7.05 27.73
CA GLU A 130 -24.83 -7.15 27.25
C GLU A 130 -25.20 -6.03 26.28
N GLN A 131 -24.70 -4.81 26.51
CA GLN A 131 -24.89 -3.68 25.60
C GLN A 131 -24.20 -3.89 24.24
N ILE A 132 -22.97 -4.41 24.23
CA ILE A 132 -22.21 -4.61 22.97
C ILE A 132 -22.70 -5.84 22.20
N LEU A 133 -22.92 -6.95 22.91
CA LEU A 133 -23.32 -8.21 22.28
C LEU A 133 -24.83 -8.26 21.99
N GLY A 134 -25.62 -7.32 22.52
CA GLY A 134 -27.04 -7.24 22.25
C GLY A 134 -27.81 -8.45 22.79
N ASN A 135 -27.62 -8.80 24.06
CA ASN A 135 -28.52 -9.75 24.72
C ASN A 135 -29.76 -8.98 25.18
N ARG A 136 -30.75 -8.86 24.29
CA ARG A 136 -32.12 -8.54 24.73
C ARG A 136 -32.54 -9.66 25.71
N PRO A 137 -32.93 -9.37 26.95
CA PRO A 137 -33.67 -10.34 27.72
C PRO A 137 -34.90 -10.71 26.89
N SER A 138 -34.97 -11.97 26.48
CA SER A 138 -36.16 -12.55 25.89
C SER A 138 -37.23 -12.49 26.98
N ASP A 139 -38.10 -11.50 26.88
CA ASP A 139 -39.34 -11.43 27.63
C ASP A 139 -40.22 -12.65 27.30
N SER A 140 -40.75 -13.26 28.36
CA SER A 140 -41.89 -14.20 28.45
C SER A 140 -41.65 -15.66 28.08
#